data_AF-A0A239G8Q0-F1
#
_entry.id   AF-A0A239G8Q0-F1
#
_cell.length_a   1.000
_cell.length_b   1.000
_cell.length_c   1.000
_cell.angle_alpha   90.00
_cell.angle_beta   90.00
_cell.angle_gamma   90.00
#
_symmetry.space_group_name_H-M   'P 1'
#
loop_
_entity.id
_entity.type
_entity.pdbx_description
1 polymer ?
#
loop_
_entity_poly.entity_id
_entity_poly.type
_entity_poly.pdbx_seq_one_letter_code
_entity_poly.pdbx_strand_id
1 'polypeptide(L)'
;MKSEGDASLAMELAKLSCLRDFLKDIHSCYAVGRISLTVGKEGRECASFVLTSMDRPVAIFQSVDAALAHIGDPLIQRAFSRYLDDAERPHAGQLVLGM
;
A
#
# COMPACT_ATOMS: atom_id res chain seq x y z
N MET A 1 -19.85 -8.52 17.78
CA MET A 1 -18.42 -8.84 17.58
C MET A 1 -18.06 -8.43 16.16
N LYS A 2 -17.54 -7.22 15.95
CA LYS A 2 -17.15 -6.75 14.62
C LYS A 2 -15.66 -6.99 14.41
N SER A 3 -15.39 -8.05 13.64
CA SER A 3 -14.49 -8.06 12.49
C SER A 3 -13.03 -7.63 12.72
N GLU A 4 -12.23 -8.51 13.32
CA GLU A 4 -10.75 -8.46 13.25
C GLU A 4 -10.25 -8.52 11.78
N GLY A 5 -11.03 -9.14 10.88
CA GLY A 5 -10.74 -9.18 9.44
C GLY A 5 -10.99 -7.86 8.68
N ASP A 6 -11.93 -7.01 9.13
CA ASP A 6 -12.20 -5.70 8.50
C ASP A 6 -11.05 -4.74 8.74
N ALA A 7 -10.54 -4.71 9.97
CA ALA A 7 -9.42 -3.86 10.35
C ALA A 7 -8.14 -4.23 9.57
N SER A 8 -7.91 -5.53 9.35
CA SER A 8 -6.80 -6.01 8.53
C SER A 8 -6.93 -5.60 7.06
N LEU A 9 -8.14 -5.67 6.48
CA LEU A 9 -8.38 -5.27 5.10
C LEU A 9 -8.24 -3.75 4.92
N ALA A 10 -8.84 -2.97 5.83
CA ALA A 10 -8.76 -1.52 5.81
C ALA A 10 -7.31 -1.04 5.91
N MET A 11 -6.51 -1.67 6.77
CA MET A 11 -5.09 -1.35 6.92
C MET A 11 -4.27 -1.70 5.67
N GLU A 12 -4.53 -2.86 5.04
CA GLU A 12 -3.85 -3.19 3.78
C GLU A 12 -4.28 -2.25 2.64
N LEU A 13 -5.56 -1.85 2.56
CA LEU A 13 -6.03 -0.87 1.58
C LEU A 13 -5.39 0.51 1.79
N ALA A 14 -5.20 0.93 3.06
CA ALA A 14 -4.50 2.17 3.39
C ALA A 14 -3.03 2.11 2.93
N LYS A 15 -2.31 1.04 3.28
CA LYS A 15 -0.93 0.81 2.79
C LYS A 15 -0.86 0.80 1.27
N LEU A 16 -1.84 0.18 0.61
CA LEU A 16 -1.88 0.06 -0.85
C LEU A 16 -2.08 1.42 -1.51
N SER A 17 -2.93 2.28 -0.94
CA SER A 17 -3.05 3.67 -1.38
C SER A 17 -1.72 4.40 -1.21
N CYS A 18 -1.07 4.28 -0.04
CA CYS A 18 0.25 4.87 0.20
C CYS A 18 1.29 4.37 -0.80
N LEU A 19 1.32 3.07 -1.10
CA LEU A 19 2.27 2.48 -2.05
C LEU A 19 2.08 3.07 -3.45
N ARG A 20 0.82 3.18 -3.89
CA ARG A 20 0.50 3.76 -5.19
C ARG A 20 1.01 5.20 -5.30
N ASP A 21 0.78 6.00 -4.27
CA ASP A 21 1.16 7.42 -4.28
C ASP A 21 2.68 7.57 -4.14
N PHE A 22 3.31 6.80 -3.26
CA PHE A 22 4.77 6.74 -3.13
C PHE A 22 5.47 6.36 -4.45
N LEU A 23 5.00 5.31 -5.14
CA LEU A 23 5.60 4.88 -6.41
C LEU A 23 5.48 5.94 -7.52
N LYS A 24 4.40 6.74 -7.51
CA LYS A 24 4.26 7.90 -8.40
C LYS A 24 5.24 9.01 -8.05
N ASP A 25 5.39 9.32 -6.77
CA ASP A 25 6.25 10.41 -6.28
C ASP A 25 7.73 10.15 -6.56
N ILE A 26 8.18 8.91 -6.40
CA ILE A 26 9.58 8.55 -6.65
C ILE A 26 9.92 8.32 -8.14
N HIS A 27 8.95 8.55 -9.05
CA HIS A 27 9.09 8.27 -10.48
C HIS A 27 9.68 6.86 -10.77
N SER A 28 9.23 5.87 -10.00
CA SER A 28 9.71 4.49 -10.17
C SER A 28 9.26 3.93 -11.51
N CYS A 29 10.00 2.96 -12.03
CA CYS A 29 9.53 2.11 -13.12
C CYS A 29 8.40 1.16 -12.68
N TYR A 30 8.10 1.06 -11.38
CA TYR A 30 6.99 0.28 -10.84
C TYR A 30 5.75 1.14 -10.57
N ALA A 31 4.57 0.56 -10.79
CA ALA A 31 3.30 1.19 -10.45
C ALA A 31 2.27 0.16 -9.94
N VAL A 32 1.39 0.61 -9.04
CA VAL A 32 0.21 -0.18 -8.64
C VAL A 32 -0.85 -0.05 -9.73
N GLY A 33 -1.15 -1.17 -10.38
CA GLY A 33 -2.18 -1.30 -11.39
C GLY A 33 -3.55 -1.56 -10.79
N ARG A 34 -4.34 -2.43 -11.45
CA ARG A 34 -5.70 -2.74 -11.04
C ARG A 34 -5.75 -3.37 -9.65
N ILE A 35 -6.64 -2.86 -8.81
CA ILE A 35 -6.97 -3.38 -7.48
C ILE A 35 -8.26 -4.19 -7.60
N SER A 36 -8.27 -5.38 -7.03
CA SER A 36 -9.42 -6.30 -7.02
C SER A 36 -9.70 -6.74 -5.59
N LEU A 37 -10.95 -6.58 -5.16
CA LEU A 37 -11.45 -7.11 -3.90
C LEU A 37 -12.13 -8.45 -4.15
N THR A 38 -11.75 -9.47 -3.40
CA THR A 38 -12.31 -10.83 -3.52
C THR A 38 -12.74 -11.33 -2.15
N VAL A 39 -13.90 -11.95 -2.08
CA VAL A 39 -14.37 -12.65 -0.88
C VAL A 39 -13.89 -14.09 -0.95
N GLY A 40 -13.02 -14.49 -0.02
CA GLY A 40 -12.52 -15.85 0.09
C GLY A 40 -13.60 -16.85 0.52
N LYS A 41 -13.30 -18.14 0.40
CA LYS A 41 -14.23 -19.24 0.74
C LYS A 41 -14.70 -19.23 2.20
N GLU A 42 -13.95 -18.60 3.10
CA GLU A 42 -14.30 -18.43 4.52
C GLU A 42 -15.14 -17.17 4.79
N GLY A 43 -15.61 -16.47 3.74
CA GLY A 43 -16.37 -15.23 3.88
C GLY A 43 -15.53 -14.02 4.28
N ARG A 44 -14.19 -14.14 4.21
CA ARG A 44 -13.26 -13.03 4.49
C ARG A 44 -12.92 -12.27 3.22
N GLU A 45 -13.03 -10.96 3.28
CA GLU A 45 -12.62 -10.08 2.18
C GLU A 45 -11.10 -9.96 2.13
N CYS A 46 -10.53 -10.04 0.93
CA CYS A 46 -9.11 -9.84 0.67
C CYS A 46 -8.94 -8.90 -0.51
N ALA A 47 -8.06 -7.92 -0.37
CA ALA A 47 -7.62 -7.07 -1.46
C ALA A 47 -6.45 -7.73 -2.19
N SER A 48 -6.43 -7.59 -3.51
CA SER A 48 -5.29 -7.95 -4.35
C SER A 48 -5.03 -6.83 -5.35
N PHE A 49 -3.78 -6.67 -5.76
CA PHE A 49 -3.43 -5.68 -6.76
C PHE A 49 -2.36 -6.21 -7.71
N VAL A 50 -2.39 -5.69 -8.94
CA VAL A 50 -1.36 -5.95 -9.93
C VAL A 50 -0.21 -4.98 -9.69
N LEU A 51 1.00 -5.48 -9.47
CA LEU A 51 2.20 -4.67 -9.62
C LEU A 51 2.59 -4.66 -11.09
N THR A 52 2.80 -3.47 -11.63
CA THR A 52 3.26 -3.26 -13.01
C THR A 52 4.67 -2.70 -12.99
N SER A 53 5.46 -3.01 -14.03
CA SER A 53 6.77 -2.43 -14.29
C SER A 53 6.84 -2.00 -15.75
N MET A 54 7.17 -0.74 -16.03
CA MET A 54 7.18 -0.18 -17.39
C MET A 54 5.87 -0.52 -18.16
N ASP A 55 4.73 -0.30 -17.51
CA ASP A 55 3.37 -0.60 -18.02
C ASP A 55 3.06 -2.08 -18.31
N ARG A 56 3.94 -3.01 -17.90
CA ARG A 56 3.68 -4.45 -18.00
C ARG A 56 3.32 -5.06 -16.66
N PRO A 57 2.28 -5.92 -16.58
CA PRO A 57 1.96 -6.62 -15.34
C PRO A 57 3.10 -7.59 -14.98
N VAL A 58 3.58 -7.48 -13.75
CA VAL A 58 4.63 -8.34 -13.21
C VAL A 58 4.00 -9.51 -12.46
N ALA A 59 3.20 -9.21 -11.45
CA ALA A 59 2.54 -10.20 -10.61
C ALA A 59 1.35 -9.58 -9.85
N ILE A 60 0.51 -10.45 -9.27
CA ILE A 60 -0.62 -10.09 -8.42
C ILE A 60 -0.22 -10.36 -6.97
N PHE A 61 -0.42 -9.37 -6.10
CA PHE A 61 -0.11 -9.46 -4.68
C PHE A 61 -1.34 -9.25 -3.82
N GLN A 62 -1.41 -9.94 -2.69
CA GLN A 62 -2.46 -9.77 -1.68
C GLN A 62 -1.99 -8.93 -0.48
N SER A 63 -0.73 -8.52 -0.48
CA SER A 63 -0.15 -7.66 0.55
C SER A 63 0.90 -6.74 -0.03
N VAL A 64 0.98 -5.53 0.51
CA VAL A 64 1.99 -4.53 0.14
C VAL A 64 3.40 -5.00 0.49
N ASP A 65 3.57 -5.63 1.66
CA ASP A 65 4.84 -6.18 2.11
C ASP A 65 5.39 -7.24 1.14
N ALA A 66 4.52 -8.09 0.60
CA ALA A 66 4.89 -9.09 -0.41
C ALA A 66 5.31 -8.45 -1.74
N ALA A 67 4.64 -7.38 -2.18
CA ALA A 67 5.01 -6.66 -3.39
C ALA A 67 6.37 -5.95 -3.24
N LEU A 68 6.63 -5.33 -2.08
CA LEU A 68 7.91 -4.69 -1.78
C LEU A 68 9.06 -5.69 -1.68
N ALA A 69 8.81 -6.86 -1.09
CA ALA A 69 9.76 -7.96 -1.09
C ALA A 69 10.07 -8.45 -2.51
N HIS A 70 9.06 -8.49 -3.40
CA HIS A 70 9.25 -8.86 -4.81
C HIS A 70 10.06 -7.82 -5.60
N ILE A 71 9.86 -6.52 -5.35
CA ILE A 71 10.72 -5.47 -5.94
C ILE A 71 12.18 -5.71 -5.56
N GLY A 72 12.42 -6.21 -4.34
CA GLY A 72 13.76 -6.63 -3.89
C GLY A 72 14.75 -5.48 -3.67
N ASP A 73 14.30 -4.23 -3.80
CA ASP A 73 15.13 -3.05 -3.59
C ASP A 73 15.03 -2.59 -2.12
N PRO A 74 16.12 -2.71 -1.34
CA PRO A 74 16.13 -2.34 0.07
C PRO A 74 15.97 -0.83 0.30
N LEU A 75 16.30 0.01 -0.68
CA LEU A 75 16.10 1.47 -0.60
C LEU A 75 14.61 1.80 -0.73
N ILE A 76 13.92 1.18 -1.68
CA ILE A 76 12.47 1.35 -1.87
C ILE A 76 11.72 0.87 -0.62
N GLN A 77 12.09 -0.28 -0.07
CA GLN A 77 11.49 -0.81 1.16
C GLN A 77 11.66 0.15 2.35
N ARG A 78 12.87 0.67 2.56
CA ARG A 78 13.14 1.62 3.65
C ARG A 78 12.45 2.97 3.43
N ALA A 79 12.47 3.49 2.22
CA ALA A 79 11.83 4.75 1.87
C ALA A 79 10.31 4.66 2.05
N PHE A 80 9.69 3.55 1.63
CA PHE A 80 8.28 3.32 1.82
C PHE A 80 7.90 3.14 3.29
N SER A 81 8.71 2.42 4.08
CA SER A 81 8.50 2.30 5.53
C SER A 81 8.54 3.66 6.23
N ARG A 82 9.45 4.55 5.83
CA ARG A 82 9.51 5.92 6.35
C ARG A 82 8.31 6.75 5.89
N TYR A 83 7.89 6.58 4.64
CA TYR A 83 6.70 7.25 4.11
C TYR A 83 5.43 6.85 4.88
N LEU A 84 5.31 5.58 5.27
CA LEU A 84 4.23 5.13 6.16
C LEU A 84 4.33 5.76 7.54
N ASP A 85 5.51 5.79 8.18
CA ASP A 85 5.69 6.42 9.51
C ASP A 85 5.34 7.92 9.49
N ASP A 86 5.74 8.64 8.42
CA ASP A 86 5.39 10.04 8.22
C ASP A 86 3.88 10.24 7.95
N ALA A 87 3.22 9.31 7.25
CA ALA A 87 1.78 9.36 6.99
C ALA A 87 0.93 8.95 8.23
N GLU A 88 1.43 8.07 9.07
CA GLU A 88 0.79 7.62 10.32
C GLU A 88 0.99 8.59 11.47
N ARG A 89 2.00 9.47 11.41
CA ARG A 89 2.09 10.62 12.31
C ARG A 89 1.06 11.64 11.88
N PRO A 90 -0.08 11.83 12.58
CA PRO A 90 -0.71 13.14 12.56
C PRO A 90 0.41 14.10 12.95
N HIS A 91 0.61 15.19 12.20
CA HIS A 91 1.56 16.24 12.58
C HIS A 91 1.34 16.61 14.06
N ALA A 92 2.08 15.97 14.97
CA ALA A 92 2.08 16.24 16.40
C ALA A 92 2.89 17.51 16.72
N GLY A 93 3.14 18.33 15.69
CA GLY A 93 3.63 19.69 15.76
C GLY A 93 2.93 20.51 14.67
N GLN A 94 2.10 21.44 15.11
CA GLN A 94 1.49 22.53 14.32
C GLN A 94 0.40 22.19 13.30
N LEU A 95 -0.85 22.18 13.77
CA LEU A 95 -1.93 22.87 13.07
C LEU A 95 -1.68 24.38 13.20
N VAL A 96 -0.96 24.99 12.27
CA VAL A 96 -1.11 26.44 12.03
C VAL A 96 -2.27 26.60 11.07
N LEU A 97 -3.46 26.83 11.60
CA LEU A 97 -4.50 27.54 10.87
C LEU A 97 -4.02 28.99 10.74
N GLY A 98 -3.30 29.26 9.65
CA GLY A 98 -2.97 30.61 9.21
C GLY A 98 -4.25 31.26 8.70
N MET A 99 -4.46 32.49 9.16
CA MET A 99 -5.65 33.35 9.08
C MET A 99 -6.30 33.47 7.71
#